data_AF-A0A7K1AG91-F1
#
_entry.id   AF-A0A7K1AG91-F1
#
_cell.length_a   1.000
_cell.length_b   1.000
_cell.length_c   1.000
_cell.angle_alpha   90.00
_cell.angle_beta   90.00
_cell.angle_gamma   90.00
#
_symmetry.space_group_name_H-M   'P 1'
#
loop_
_entity.id
_entity.type
_entity.pdbx_description
1 polymer ?
#
loop_
_entity_poly.entity_id
_entity_poly.type
_entity_poly.pdbx_seq_one_letter_code
_entity_poly.pdbx_strand_id
1 'polypeptide(L)'
;MVPPFISQLIRGPSTPPRILIKHWPSPVEFILLKKQISVTCELRFKIVSVPRRKINLSDAMEIATSALPNAESRPGQKEMAQGVEEALQNGTHLVVQAGTGTGKTIAYLVPAILSGKRVVISTATKALQDQLAKKDLPFLAEHLGPYLNREISFAVLKGRSNYVCMQRVAELHLSEEKAKRDDSPTLLEVEEMSDSIKREVAKIATWAQTSTSGDMDEITWAPSERATSAVSVGSDECPGARRCPQGGQCFSELARLRAGEAEIVVVNTYLYGLHVASDGELLPEHDVLIVDEAHGLEDIMSSTVGVTMSAGNFNSFAGITKRIIADPKTISDIVDIGHMLNEVLQPDSGMRISAPLPNEVTSVLAAGRRVVAKVLEILRVIETKDDDSNQRKLRAQTMA
;
A
#
# COMPACT_ATOMS: atom_id res chain seq x y z
N MET A 1 36.95 12.25 -47.38
CA MET A 1 36.11 12.60 -48.55
C MET A 1 35.18 13.73 -48.09
N VAL A 2 35.12 14.85 -48.81
CA VAL A 2 34.53 16.15 -48.37
C VAL A 2 33.31 16.49 -49.26
N PRO A 3 32.26 17.20 -48.76
CA PRO A 3 31.07 17.65 -49.54
C PRO A 3 31.33 19.08 -50.14
N PRO A 4 30.39 20.04 -50.44
CA PRO A 4 29.06 20.40 -49.86
C PRO A 4 27.91 20.64 -50.88
N PHE A 5 26.67 20.85 -50.38
CA PHE A 5 25.63 21.81 -50.88
C PHE A 5 24.47 21.76 -49.84
N ILE A 6 24.12 22.77 -49.04
CA ILE A 6 24.17 24.25 -49.07
C ILE A 6 23.28 24.90 -50.14
N SER A 7 22.10 25.36 -49.70
CA SER A 7 21.59 26.67 -50.10
C SER A 7 21.18 27.45 -48.85
N GLN A 8 21.86 28.56 -48.58
CA GLN A 8 21.43 29.55 -47.57
C GLN A 8 20.45 30.53 -48.22
N LEU A 9 19.48 31.07 -47.46
CA LEU A 9 19.11 32.49 -47.61
C LEU A 9 18.39 33.09 -46.37
N ILE A 10 19.17 33.89 -45.62
CA ILE A 10 18.83 35.19 -44.99
C ILE A 10 17.73 35.30 -43.88
N ARG A 11 18.22 35.35 -42.63
CA ARG A 11 17.97 36.34 -41.52
C ARG A 11 16.55 36.92 -41.23
N GLY A 12 15.86 36.31 -40.24
CA GLY A 12 15.20 36.96 -39.06
C GLY A 12 13.95 37.87 -39.23
N PRO A 13 13.31 38.34 -38.13
CA PRO A 13 13.39 37.91 -36.73
C PRO A 13 12.04 37.51 -36.06
N SER A 14 12.09 36.58 -35.09
CA SER A 14 11.20 36.40 -33.93
C SER A 14 9.71 36.83 -33.95
N THR A 15 8.78 35.85 -33.89
CA THR A 15 7.61 35.86 -32.97
C THR A 15 6.98 34.45 -32.83
N PRO A 16 6.56 34.00 -31.62
CA PRO A 16 5.93 32.69 -31.39
C PRO A 16 4.38 32.71 -31.54
N PRO A 17 3.70 31.54 -31.59
CA PRO A 17 2.30 31.44 -32.02
C PRO A 17 1.26 31.86 -30.96
N ARG A 18 0.06 32.21 -31.42
CA ARG A 18 -1.14 32.46 -30.59
C ARG A 18 -1.84 31.15 -30.24
N ILE A 19 -2.16 30.96 -28.97
CA ILE A 19 -3.12 29.95 -28.46
C ILE A 19 -4.40 30.69 -28.03
N LEU A 20 -5.55 30.08 -28.29
CA LEU A 20 -6.89 30.65 -28.06
C LEU A 20 -7.71 29.67 -27.22
N ILE A 21 -7.98 29.98 -25.95
CA ILE A 21 -8.84 29.18 -25.04
C ILE A 21 -9.81 30.12 -24.30
N LYS A 22 -11.02 29.61 -24.02
CA LYS A 22 -12.19 30.32 -23.49
C LYS A 22 -12.09 30.67 -21.98
N HIS A 23 -12.98 31.56 -21.54
CA HIS A 23 -13.05 32.15 -20.19
C HIS A 23 -13.37 31.18 -19.05
N TRP A 24 -12.92 31.53 -17.83
CA TRP A 24 -13.50 31.14 -16.54
C TRP A 24 -13.39 32.35 -15.55
N PRO A 25 -14.34 32.58 -14.62
CA PRO A 25 -14.34 33.80 -13.79
C PRO A 25 -13.78 33.64 -12.35
N SER A 26 -13.35 34.78 -11.77
CA SER A 26 -12.92 35.01 -10.38
C SER A 26 -11.52 34.48 -9.98
N PRO A 27 -10.87 35.05 -8.93
CA PRO A 27 -9.45 35.41 -9.01
C PRO A 27 -8.49 34.25 -8.74
N VAL A 28 -7.54 34.08 -9.67
CA VAL A 28 -6.43 33.13 -9.59
C VAL A 28 -5.14 33.88 -9.24
N GLU A 29 -4.34 33.35 -8.32
CA GLU A 29 -3.00 33.90 -8.04
C GLU A 29 -2.06 33.71 -9.24
N PHE A 30 -1.36 34.79 -9.61
CA PHE A 30 -0.44 34.78 -10.74
C PHE A 30 1.01 34.53 -10.31
N ILE A 31 1.56 33.37 -10.67
CA ILE A 31 3.02 33.14 -10.66
C ILE A 31 3.61 33.72 -11.96
N LEU A 32 4.12 34.95 -11.88
CA LEU A 32 4.75 35.65 -13.00
C LEU A 32 6.25 35.31 -13.12
N LEU A 33 6.61 34.56 -14.16
CA LEU A 33 8.00 34.41 -14.58
C LEU A 33 8.52 35.73 -15.19
N LYS A 34 9.66 36.22 -14.70
CA LYS A 34 10.25 37.53 -15.04
C LYS A 34 10.34 37.80 -16.55
N LYS A 35 9.67 38.87 -17.00
CA LYS A 35 10.24 39.83 -17.96
C LYS A 35 9.79 41.26 -17.62
N GLN A 36 10.70 42.21 -17.83
CA GLN A 36 10.65 43.59 -17.35
C GLN A 36 9.33 44.32 -17.62
N ILE A 37 8.73 44.89 -16.58
CA ILE A 37 7.98 46.17 -16.60
C ILE A 37 8.17 46.82 -15.22
N SER A 38 8.40 48.14 -15.20
CA SER A 38 8.68 48.91 -14.00
C SER A 38 7.39 49.46 -13.40
N VAL A 39 7.01 49.02 -12.20
CA VAL A 39 6.00 49.69 -11.36
C VAL A 39 6.53 49.76 -9.93
N THR A 40 6.65 50.96 -9.38
CA THR A 40 7.09 51.22 -8.02
C THR A 40 5.95 50.93 -7.04
N CYS A 41 6.00 49.77 -6.38
CA CYS A 41 5.22 49.47 -5.19
C CYS A 41 6.20 49.04 -4.09
N GLU A 42 6.30 49.80 -2.99
CA GLU A 42 7.17 49.48 -1.85
C GLU A 42 6.58 48.36 -0.98
N LEU A 43 6.43 47.17 -1.55
CA LEU A 43 6.28 45.96 -0.76
C LEU A 43 7.66 45.55 -0.23
N ARG A 44 7.89 45.77 1.06
CA ARG A 44 9.07 45.26 1.80
C ARG A 44 9.01 43.73 1.95
N PHE A 45 9.10 43.01 0.84
CA PHE A 45 9.44 41.60 0.87
C PHE A 45 10.88 41.45 1.35
N LYS A 46 11.08 40.81 2.51
CA LYS A 46 12.39 40.32 2.92
C LYS A 46 12.73 39.10 2.06
N ILE A 47 13.16 39.35 0.82
CA ILE A 47 13.65 38.31 -0.09
C ILE A 47 14.97 37.79 0.49
N VAL A 48 14.88 36.75 1.33
CA VAL A 48 16.04 36.01 1.79
C VAL A 48 16.51 35.14 0.64
N SER A 49 17.41 35.68 -0.19
CA SER A 49 18.13 34.87 -1.17
C SER A 49 19.13 33.99 -0.43
N VAL A 50 18.67 32.83 0.04
CA VAL A 50 19.55 31.79 0.59
C VAL A 50 20.48 31.31 -0.54
N PRO A 51 21.81 31.41 -0.40
CA PRO A 51 22.72 30.93 -1.43
C PRO A 51 22.56 29.41 -1.59
N ARG A 52 22.44 28.93 -2.84
CA ARG A 52 22.25 27.52 -3.20
C ARG A 52 23.50 26.66 -2.94
N ARG A 53 23.88 26.50 -1.69
CA ARG A 53 24.78 25.44 -1.25
C ARG A 53 23.97 24.15 -1.15
N LYS A 54 24.50 23.00 -1.61
CA LYS A 54 23.99 21.71 -1.11
C LYS A 54 24.20 21.73 0.41
N ILE A 55 23.12 21.66 1.18
CA ILE A 55 23.21 21.49 2.63
C ILE A 55 23.91 20.15 2.91
N ASN A 56 24.85 20.16 3.86
CA ASN A 56 25.48 18.94 4.35
C ASN A 56 24.63 18.31 5.47
N LEU A 57 25.00 17.11 5.94
CA LEU A 57 24.27 16.44 7.02
C LEU A 57 24.13 17.30 8.29
N SER A 58 25.18 18.00 8.71
CA SER A 58 25.14 18.86 9.89
C SER A 58 24.15 20.02 9.70
N ASP A 59 24.18 20.68 8.54
CA ASP A 59 23.24 21.76 8.20
C ASP A 59 21.80 21.24 8.23
N ALA A 60 21.54 20.08 7.62
CA ALA A 60 20.22 19.47 7.52
C ALA A 60 19.67 19.01 8.88
N MET A 61 20.52 18.39 9.70
CA MET A 61 20.17 18.00 11.07
C MET A 61 19.87 19.23 11.93
N GLU A 62 20.61 20.32 11.78
CA GLU A 62 20.32 21.58 12.50
C GLU A 62 18.98 22.20 12.05
N ILE A 63 18.70 22.25 10.74
CA ILE A 63 17.40 22.70 10.20
C ILE A 63 16.25 21.84 10.75
N ALA A 64 16.36 20.51 10.66
CA ALA A 64 15.30 19.59 11.10
C ALA A 64 15.06 19.63 12.62
N THR A 65 16.13 19.72 13.42
CA THR A 65 16.01 19.75 14.89
C THR A 65 15.56 21.10 15.44
N SER A 66 16.03 22.22 14.87
CA SER A 66 15.64 23.57 15.32
C SER A 66 14.17 23.92 15.05
N ALA A 67 13.54 23.22 14.10
CA ALA A 67 12.11 23.30 13.84
C ALA A 67 11.22 22.52 14.83
N LEU A 68 11.80 21.66 15.68
CA LEU A 68 11.02 20.91 16.68
C LEU A 68 10.67 21.78 17.90
N PRO A 69 9.45 21.62 18.46
CA PRO A 69 9.15 22.19 19.77
C PRO A 69 10.04 21.55 20.84
N ASN A 70 10.78 22.39 21.57
CA ASN A 70 11.82 21.99 22.54
C ASN A 70 13.01 21.24 21.89
N ALA A 71 13.63 21.86 20.88
CA ALA A 71 14.88 21.41 20.28
C ALA A 71 16.00 21.24 21.33
N GLU A 72 16.50 20.02 21.50
CA GLU A 72 17.61 19.67 22.39
C GLU A 72 18.76 19.04 21.61
N SER A 73 20.00 19.38 21.95
CA SER A 73 21.18 18.74 21.36
C SER A 73 21.33 17.31 21.92
N ARG A 74 21.20 16.30 21.05
CA ARG A 74 21.33 14.88 21.39
C ARG A 74 22.55 14.29 20.66
N PRO A 75 23.72 14.12 21.32
CA PRO A 75 24.94 13.66 20.66
C PRO A 75 24.78 12.35 19.90
N GLY A 76 24.15 11.34 20.52
CA GLY A 76 23.87 10.04 19.87
C GLY A 76 22.93 10.12 18.65
N GLN A 77 22.14 11.19 18.52
CA GLN A 77 21.34 11.44 17.31
C GLN A 77 22.23 11.84 16.13
N LYS A 78 23.25 12.67 16.38
CA LYS A 78 24.21 13.12 15.37
C LYS A 78 25.15 11.98 14.97
N GLU A 79 25.64 11.22 15.96
CA GLU A 79 26.46 10.03 15.75
C GLU A 79 25.73 8.97 14.91
N MET A 80 24.47 8.67 15.24
CA MET A 80 23.62 7.79 14.43
C MET A 80 23.44 8.32 13.00
N ALA A 81 23.17 9.62 12.83
CA ALA A 81 22.98 10.21 11.51
C ALA A 81 24.25 10.16 10.65
N GLN A 82 25.42 10.38 11.25
CA GLN A 82 26.73 10.25 10.59
C GLN A 82 27.00 8.81 10.17
N GLY A 83 26.79 7.84 11.05
CA GLY A 83 26.92 6.43 10.71
C GLY A 83 25.99 6.00 9.58
N VAL A 84 24.74 6.49 9.56
CA VAL A 84 23.79 6.24 8.45
C VAL A 84 24.28 6.89 7.16
N GLU A 85 24.76 8.14 7.17
CA GLU A 85 25.34 8.78 5.98
C GLU A 85 26.54 8.00 5.43
N GLU A 86 27.48 7.59 6.29
CA GLU A 86 28.65 6.79 5.89
C GLU A 86 28.23 5.44 5.30
N ALA A 87 27.27 4.74 5.90
CA ALA A 87 26.74 3.48 5.40
C ALA A 87 26.07 3.64 4.02
N LEU A 88 25.27 4.71 3.85
CA LEU A 88 24.63 5.06 2.58
C LEU A 88 25.63 5.41 1.49
N GLN A 89 26.73 6.10 1.81
CA GLN A 89 27.78 6.46 0.86
C GLN A 89 28.61 5.24 0.45
N ASN A 90 29.00 4.40 1.40
CA ASN A 90 29.89 3.26 1.18
C ASN A 90 29.18 1.97 0.72
N GLY A 91 27.84 1.91 0.83
CA GLY A 91 27.07 0.71 0.52
C GLY A 91 27.25 -0.42 1.54
N THR A 92 27.50 -0.07 2.80
CA THR A 92 27.74 -1.03 3.89
C THR A 92 26.52 -1.17 4.80
N HIS A 93 26.41 -2.30 5.49
CA HIS A 93 25.38 -2.49 6.51
C HIS A 93 25.77 -1.79 7.82
N LEU A 94 24.78 -1.20 8.48
CA LEU A 94 24.90 -0.56 9.79
C LEU A 94 23.84 -1.12 10.73
N VAL A 95 24.24 -1.43 11.96
CA VAL A 95 23.33 -1.78 13.05
C VAL A 95 23.52 -0.75 14.16
N VAL A 96 22.44 -0.09 14.58
CA VAL A 96 22.47 0.95 15.62
C VAL A 96 21.56 0.55 16.78
N GLN A 97 22.13 0.44 17.98
CA GLN A 97 21.36 0.32 19.21
C GLN A 97 21.18 1.72 19.82
N ALA A 98 19.97 2.28 19.72
CA ALA A 98 19.65 3.58 20.29
C ALA A 98 18.38 3.51 21.16
N GLY A 99 18.45 4.09 22.36
CA GLY A 99 17.36 4.11 23.33
C GLY A 99 16.12 4.87 22.84
N THR A 100 15.04 4.80 23.61
CA THR A 100 13.86 5.65 23.40
C THR A 100 14.20 7.13 23.59
N GLY A 101 13.51 8.03 22.89
CA GLY A 101 13.74 9.48 22.98
C GLY A 101 15.02 10.02 22.32
N THR A 102 15.93 9.15 21.85
CA THR A 102 17.19 9.55 21.17
C THR A 102 16.99 10.31 19.84
N GLY A 103 15.77 10.30 19.28
CA GLY A 103 15.48 10.95 17.99
C GLY A 103 15.86 10.11 16.77
N LYS A 104 15.87 8.76 16.91
CA LYS A 104 16.18 7.75 15.86
C LYS A 104 15.61 8.11 14.49
N THR A 105 14.32 8.44 14.45
CA THR A 105 13.58 8.74 13.22
C THR A 105 14.23 9.84 12.38
N ILE A 106 14.52 10.99 12.96
CA ILE A 106 15.22 12.08 12.26
C ILE A 106 16.65 11.66 11.91
N ALA A 107 17.33 10.91 12.80
CA ALA A 107 18.69 10.47 12.58
C ALA A 107 18.85 9.54 11.36
N TYR A 108 17.86 8.69 11.04
CA TYR A 108 17.89 7.92 9.79
C TYR A 108 17.22 8.61 8.61
N LEU A 109 16.14 9.39 8.83
CA LEU A 109 15.41 10.04 7.73
C LEU A 109 16.21 11.16 7.07
N VAL A 110 16.91 12.01 7.83
CA VAL A 110 17.68 13.13 7.26
C VAL A 110 18.77 12.65 6.28
N PRO A 111 19.70 11.74 6.65
CA PRO A 111 20.69 11.24 5.70
C PRO A 111 20.06 10.43 4.55
N ALA A 112 18.97 9.70 4.78
CA ALA A 112 18.21 9.03 3.72
C ALA A 112 17.69 10.04 2.68
N ILE A 113 17.03 11.12 3.13
CA ILE A 113 16.56 12.24 2.30
C ILE A 113 17.72 12.98 1.61
N LEU A 114 18.88 13.15 2.25
CA LEU A 114 20.02 13.80 1.60
C LEU A 114 20.66 12.93 0.51
N SER A 115 20.55 11.60 0.63
CA SER A 115 21.20 10.66 -0.31
C SER A 115 20.65 10.74 -1.74
N GLY A 116 19.38 11.07 -1.92
CA GLY A 116 18.72 11.04 -3.22
C GLY A 116 18.45 9.63 -3.78
N LYS A 117 18.70 8.60 -2.99
CA LYS A 117 18.48 7.19 -3.32
C LYS A 117 17.02 6.79 -3.15
N ARG A 118 16.59 5.69 -3.77
CA ARG A 118 15.31 5.06 -3.44
C ARG A 118 15.44 4.28 -2.15
N VAL A 119 14.59 4.60 -1.17
CA VAL A 119 14.66 4.06 0.19
C VAL A 119 13.35 3.39 0.56
N VAL A 120 13.42 2.14 1.02
CA VAL A 120 12.30 1.49 1.71
C VAL A 120 12.54 1.58 3.21
N ILE A 121 11.52 2.03 3.94
CA ILE A 121 11.51 2.07 5.40
C ILE A 121 10.50 1.03 5.90
N SER A 122 11.01 -0.01 6.53
CA SER A 122 10.25 -1.11 7.10
C SER A 122 10.03 -0.86 8.59
N THR A 123 8.78 -0.84 9.03
CA THR A 123 8.42 -0.65 10.45
C THR A 123 7.71 -1.87 11.04
N ALA A 124 7.99 -2.19 12.31
CA ALA A 124 7.36 -3.31 13.00
C ALA A 124 5.83 -3.13 13.18
N THR A 125 5.37 -1.91 13.50
CA THR A 125 3.96 -1.65 13.84
C THR A 125 3.30 -0.61 12.93
N LYS A 126 1.98 -0.80 12.73
CA LYS A 126 1.12 0.11 11.97
C LYS A 126 1.09 1.53 12.56
N ALA A 127 1.20 1.67 13.88
CA ALA A 127 1.27 2.97 14.55
C ALA A 127 2.58 3.74 14.21
N LEU A 128 3.71 3.03 14.11
CA LEU A 128 4.99 3.63 13.67
C LEU A 128 4.94 4.02 12.18
N GLN A 129 4.37 3.16 11.34
CA GLN A 129 4.14 3.45 9.91
C GLN A 129 3.31 4.74 9.73
N ASP A 130 2.21 4.87 10.48
CA ASP A 130 1.35 6.04 10.46
C ASP A 130 2.04 7.30 11.03
N GLN A 131 2.87 7.15 12.06
CA GLN A 131 3.65 8.28 12.61
C GLN A 131 4.62 8.84 11.56
N LEU A 132 5.38 7.98 10.88
CA LEU A 132 6.27 8.38 9.81
C LEU A 132 5.52 9.10 8.69
N ALA A 133 4.42 8.52 8.22
CA ALA A 133 3.67 9.01 7.08
C ALA A 133 2.88 10.29 7.35
N LYS A 134 2.27 10.41 8.54
CA LYS A 134 1.34 11.50 8.89
C LYS A 134 2.03 12.63 9.67
N LYS A 135 3.28 12.45 10.14
CA LYS A 135 4.03 13.47 10.90
C LYS A 135 5.47 13.64 10.43
N ASP A 136 6.30 12.61 10.56
CA ASP A 136 7.76 12.79 10.49
C ASP A 136 8.25 13.09 9.06
N LEU A 137 7.74 12.39 8.04
CA LEU A 137 8.06 12.66 6.64
C LEU A 137 7.44 13.98 6.12
N PRO A 138 6.16 14.32 6.36
CA PRO A 138 5.62 15.65 6.05
C PRO A 138 6.43 16.79 6.68
N PHE A 139 6.80 16.65 7.96
CA PHE A 139 7.61 17.65 8.68
C PHE A 139 8.98 17.84 8.03
N LEU A 140 9.70 16.76 7.71
CA LEU A 140 10.99 16.86 7.04
C LEU A 140 10.87 17.36 5.59
N ALA A 141 9.78 17.02 4.88
CA ALA A 141 9.50 17.55 3.55
C ALA A 141 9.32 19.08 3.57
N GLU A 142 8.54 19.60 4.53
CA GLU A 142 8.32 21.03 4.73
C GLU A 142 9.61 21.79 5.09
N HIS A 143 10.43 21.24 6.00
CA HIS A 143 11.58 21.96 6.56
C HIS A 143 12.87 21.79 5.75
N LEU A 144 13.11 20.63 5.13
CA LEU A 144 14.30 20.39 4.30
C LEU A 144 14.05 20.71 2.82
N GLY A 145 12.83 20.52 2.31
CA GLY A 145 12.46 20.77 0.92
C GLY A 145 12.94 22.12 0.35
N PRO A 146 12.79 23.26 1.05
CA PRO A 146 13.27 24.57 0.58
C PRO A 146 14.79 24.67 0.33
N TYR A 147 15.57 23.76 0.91
CA TYR A 147 17.03 23.71 0.80
C TYR A 147 17.51 22.64 -0.20
N LEU A 148 16.61 21.77 -0.66
CA LEU A 148 16.88 20.77 -1.69
C LEU A 148 16.44 21.31 -3.07
N ASN A 149 17.21 21.01 -4.12
CA ASN A 149 16.83 21.38 -5.49
C ASN A 149 15.81 20.39 -6.11
N ARG A 150 14.97 19.78 -5.28
CA ARG A 150 14.00 18.72 -5.63
C ARG A 150 12.95 18.58 -4.52
N GLU A 151 11.79 18.04 -4.85
CA GLU A 151 10.76 17.65 -3.90
C GLU A 151 11.13 16.34 -3.18
N ILE A 152 10.72 16.19 -1.92
CA ILE A 152 10.87 14.95 -1.15
C ILE A 152 9.58 14.15 -1.30
N SER A 153 9.56 13.18 -2.21
CA SER A 153 8.37 12.35 -2.45
C SER A 153 8.38 11.09 -1.58
N PHE A 154 7.27 10.83 -0.90
CA PHE A 154 7.11 9.62 -0.10
C PHE A 154 5.72 9.00 -0.27
N ALA A 155 5.63 7.69 -0.07
CA ALA A 155 4.39 6.93 -0.17
C ALA A 155 4.31 5.86 0.92
N VAL A 156 3.08 5.49 1.28
CA VAL A 156 2.81 4.36 2.19
C VAL A 156 2.24 3.22 1.36
N LEU A 157 2.83 2.02 1.50
CA LEU A 157 2.33 0.82 0.84
C LEU A 157 1.96 -0.24 1.88
N LYS A 158 0.73 -0.75 1.78
CA LYS A 158 0.11 -1.70 2.70
C LYS A 158 -0.36 -2.95 1.94
N GLY A 159 -0.71 -4.01 2.66
CA GLY A 159 -1.35 -5.20 2.06
C GLY A 159 -2.75 -4.87 1.52
N ARG A 160 -3.22 -5.58 0.49
CA ARG A 160 -4.49 -5.31 -0.23
C ARG A 160 -5.71 -5.15 0.70
N SER A 161 -5.76 -5.92 1.80
CA SER A 161 -6.82 -5.87 2.82
C SER A 161 -6.89 -4.56 3.63
N ASN A 162 -5.93 -3.63 3.49
CA ASN A 162 -5.99 -2.29 4.10
C ASN A 162 -6.68 -1.26 3.20
N TYR A 163 -6.98 -1.61 1.95
CA TYR A 163 -7.67 -0.73 1.00
C TYR A 163 -9.09 -1.24 0.71
N VAL A 164 -10.02 -0.31 0.46
CA VAL A 164 -11.35 -0.68 -0.01
C VAL A 164 -11.25 -1.29 -1.42
N CYS A 165 -11.91 -2.44 -1.60
CA CYS A 165 -12.02 -3.12 -2.89
C CYS A 165 -13.27 -2.61 -3.61
N MET A 166 -13.09 -1.75 -4.61
CA MET A 166 -14.20 -1.20 -5.41
C MET A 166 -15.04 -2.29 -6.10
N GLN A 167 -14.47 -3.46 -6.39
CA GLN A 167 -15.21 -4.62 -6.89
C GLN A 167 -16.17 -5.21 -5.83
N ARG A 168 -15.72 -5.38 -4.57
CA ARG A 168 -16.62 -5.78 -3.46
C ARG A 168 -17.74 -4.76 -3.24
N VAL A 169 -17.42 -3.47 -3.29
CA VAL A 169 -18.41 -2.38 -3.18
C VAL A 169 -19.47 -2.45 -4.30
N ALA A 170 -19.05 -2.67 -5.55
CA ALA A 170 -19.97 -2.79 -6.68
C ALA A 170 -20.90 -4.01 -6.54
N GLU A 171 -20.38 -5.16 -6.08
CA GLU A 171 -21.16 -6.39 -5.84
C GLU A 171 -22.23 -6.21 -4.75
N LEU A 172 -21.89 -5.46 -3.69
CA LEU A 172 -22.82 -5.13 -2.62
C LEU A 172 -23.99 -4.29 -3.14
N HIS A 173 -23.73 -3.23 -3.91
CA HIS A 173 -24.80 -2.40 -4.49
C HIS A 173 -25.72 -3.20 -5.45
N LEU A 174 -25.14 -4.06 -6.30
CA LEU A 174 -25.92 -4.92 -7.19
C LEU A 174 -26.81 -5.92 -6.40
N SER A 175 -26.34 -6.38 -5.23
CA SER A 175 -27.15 -7.25 -4.36
C SER A 175 -28.34 -6.52 -3.74
N GLU A 176 -28.19 -5.25 -3.33
CA GLU A 176 -29.30 -4.43 -2.80
C GLU A 176 -30.36 -4.10 -3.85
N GLU A 177 -29.97 -3.95 -5.12
CA GLU A 177 -30.91 -3.75 -6.24
C GLU A 177 -31.64 -5.04 -6.62
N LYS A 178 -30.94 -6.18 -6.63
CA LYS A 178 -31.53 -7.50 -6.91
C LYS A 178 -32.47 -7.97 -5.78
N ALA A 179 -32.14 -7.71 -4.51
CA ALA A 179 -32.99 -8.04 -3.35
C ALA A 179 -34.38 -7.38 -3.38
N LYS A 180 -34.56 -6.29 -4.14
CA LYS A 180 -35.86 -5.61 -4.35
C LYS A 180 -36.70 -6.25 -5.46
N ARG A 181 -36.25 -7.33 -6.09
CA ARG A 181 -36.87 -7.97 -7.27
C ARG A 181 -37.05 -9.50 -7.17
N ASP A 182 -37.00 -10.01 -5.95
CA ASP A 182 -37.29 -11.41 -5.56
C ASP A 182 -36.15 -12.44 -5.76
N ASP A 183 -36.30 -13.55 -5.03
CA ASP A 183 -35.40 -14.65 -4.68
C ASP A 183 -34.12 -14.88 -5.56
N SER A 184 -32.93 -14.64 -4.98
CA SER A 184 -31.64 -14.93 -5.62
C SER A 184 -30.59 -15.41 -4.60
N PRO A 185 -29.93 -16.57 -4.80
CA PRO A 185 -29.06 -17.21 -3.79
C PRO A 185 -27.73 -16.47 -3.51
N THR A 186 -27.55 -15.27 -4.07
CA THR A 186 -26.37 -14.43 -3.91
C THR A 186 -26.24 -13.73 -2.55
N LEU A 187 -27.21 -13.91 -1.65
CA LEU A 187 -27.47 -13.06 -0.49
C LEU A 187 -26.78 -13.47 0.83
N LEU A 188 -26.34 -14.73 0.96
CA LEU A 188 -26.18 -15.40 2.26
C LEU A 188 -25.33 -14.68 3.32
N GLU A 189 -24.10 -14.21 3.01
CA GLU A 189 -23.29 -13.53 4.04
C GLU A 189 -23.80 -12.13 4.40
N VAL A 190 -24.46 -11.42 3.48
CA VAL A 190 -24.97 -10.06 3.74
C VAL A 190 -26.35 -10.12 4.41
N GLU A 191 -27.18 -11.13 4.14
CA GLU A 191 -28.41 -11.35 4.90
C GLU A 191 -28.15 -11.81 6.33
N GLU A 192 -27.19 -12.71 6.54
CA GLU A 192 -26.76 -13.18 7.86
C GLU A 192 -26.05 -12.08 8.69
N MET A 193 -25.61 -10.98 8.06
CA MET A 193 -25.13 -9.79 8.77
C MET A 193 -26.27 -9.06 9.51
N SER A 194 -25.99 -8.67 10.76
CA SER A 194 -26.85 -7.74 11.49
C SER A 194 -26.91 -6.37 10.80
N ASP A 195 -28.04 -5.67 10.96
CA ASP A 195 -28.27 -4.37 10.32
C ASP A 195 -27.31 -3.26 10.81
N SER A 196 -26.58 -3.48 11.91
CA SER A 196 -25.42 -2.67 12.29
C SER A 196 -24.29 -2.79 11.26
N ILE A 197 -23.89 -4.02 10.91
CA ILE A 197 -22.77 -4.27 9.99
C ILE A 197 -23.14 -3.83 8.57
N LYS A 198 -24.37 -4.08 8.10
CA LYS A 198 -24.86 -3.56 6.81
C LYS A 198 -24.71 -2.03 6.70
N ARG A 199 -25.05 -1.30 7.77
CA ARG A 199 -24.90 0.16 7.83
C ARG A 199 -23.44 0.60 7.86
N GLU A 200 -22.56 -0.12 8.54
CA GLU A 200 -21.10 0.15 8.51
C GLU A 200 -20.53 -0.08 7.11
N VAL A 201 -20.87 -1.19 6.46
CA VAL A 201 -20.48 -1.52 5.08
C VAL A 201 -20.92 -0.44 4.10
N ALA A 202 -22.19 -0.02 4.14
CA ALA A 202 -22.71 1.06 3.29
C ALA A 202 -22.02 2.41 3.57
N LYS A 203 -21.64 2.68 4.82
CA LYS A 203 -20.89 3.89 5.21
C LYS A 203 -19.46 3.88 4.65
N ILE A 204 -18.76 2.73 4.69
CA ILE A 204 -17.42 2.61 4.09
C ILE A 204 -17.51 2.73 2.56
N ALA A 205 -18.48 2.07 1.93
CA ALA A 205 -18.74 2.17 0.49
C ALA A 205 -18.99 3.62 0.04
N THR A 206 -19.77 4.38 0.80
CA THR A 206 -20.04 5.80 0.54
C THR A 206 -18.77 6.65 0.69
N TRP A 207 -17.99 6.45 1.76
CA TRP A 207 -16.72 7.14 1.97
C TRP A 207 -15.71 6.86 0.84
N ALA A 208 -15.63 5.62 0.37
CA ALA A 208 -14.72 5.20 -0.69
C ALA A 208 -14.94 5.96 -2.02
N GLN A 209 -16.18 6.37 -2.34
CA GLN A 209 -16.48 7.20 -3.52
C GLN A 209 -15.85 8.60 -3.46
N THR A 210 -15.54 9.09 -2.25
CA THR A 210 -14.89 10.39 -2.01
C THR A 210 -13.42 10.30 -1.62
N SER A 211 -12.91 9.09 -1.35
CA SER A 211 -11.51 8.87 -0.95
C SER A 211 -10.58 8.92 -2.16
N THR A 212 -9.41 9.54 -2.00
CA THR A 212 -8.36 9.60 -3.03
C THR A 212 -7.37 8.43 -2.91
N SER A 213 -7.33 7.73 -1.79
CA SER A 213 -6.41 6.61 -1.51
C SER A 213 -7.11 5.28 -1.30
N GLY A 214 -8.36 5.29 -0.84
CA GLY A 214 -9.09 4.11 -0.36
C GLY A 214 -8.47 3.43 0.86
N ASP A 215 -7.47 4.04 1.50
CA ASP A 215 -6.78 3.52 2.68
C ASP A 215 -7.71 3.62 3.90
N MET A 216 -8.07 2.47 4.46
CA MET A 216 -9.07 2.42 5.54
C MET A 216 -8.57 3.05 6.85
N ASP A 217 -7.28 3.41 6.97
CA ASP A 217 -6.73 4.16 8.12
C ASP A 217 -6.90 5.68 8.02
N GLU A 218 -7.52 6.17 6.94
CA GLU A 218 -8.06 7.53 6.83
C GLU A 218 -9.51 7.63 7.34
N ILE A 219 -10.15 6.50 7.65
CA ILE A 219 -11.51 6.45 8.19
C ILE A 219 -11.51 6.98 9.64
N THR A 220 -12.32 8.01 9.89
CA THR A 220 -12.36 8.75 11.18
C THR A 220 -13.20 8.09 12.27
N TRP A 221 -13.79 6.93 11.99
CA TRP A 221 -14.51 6.09 12.96
C TRP A 221 -13.89 4.70 12.97
N ALA A 222 -14.15 3.89 14.01
CA ALA A 222 -13.74 2.49 14.03
C ALA A 222 -14.85 1.60 13.41
N PRO A 223 -14.73 1.15 12.15
CA PRO A 223 -15.59 0.09 11.62
C PRO A 223 -15.28 -1.25 12.31
N SER A 224 -16.27 -2.13 12.38
CA SER A 224 -16.05 -3.51 12.81
C SER A 224 -15.20 -4.28 11.80
N GLU A 225 -14.41 -5.24 12.28
CA GLU A 225 -13.61 -6.14 11.45
C GLU A 225 -14.46 -6.84 10.37
N ARG A 226 -15.70 -7.22 10.70
CA ARG A 226 -16.65 -7.81 9.74
C ARG A 226 -17.04 -6.84 8.62
N ALA A 227 -17.25 -5.56 8.92
CA ALA A 227 -17.55 -4.55 7.90
C ALA A 227 -16.32 -4.31 6.99
N THR A 228 -15.14 -4.17 7.59
CA THR A 228 -13.85 -4.02 6.88
C THR A 228 -13.54 -5.21 5.96
N SER A 229 -13.76 -6.44 6.42
CA SER A 229 -13.55 -7.67 5.63
C SER A 229 -14.59 -7.87 4.52
N ALA A 230 -15.79 -7.31 4.64
CA ALA A 230 -16.79 -7.37 3.57
C ALA A 230 -16.42 -6.49 2.36
N VAL A 231 -15.78 -5.34 2.62
CA VAL A 231 -15.43 -4.33 1.59
C VAL A 231 -13.99 -4.38 1.11
N SER A 232 -13.16 -5.30 1.60
CA SER A 232 -11.75 -5.48 1.21
C SER A 232 -11.50 -6.90 0.68
N VAL A 233 -10.30 -7.16 0.15
CA VAL A 233 -9.88 -8.50 -0.33
C VAL A 233 -8.41 -8.75 0.00
N GLY A 234 -8.06 -10.01 0.27
CA GLY A 234 -6.68 -10.46 0.41
C GLY A 234 -5.94 -10.62 -0.93
N SER A 235 -4.65 -10.93 -0.87
CA SER A 235 -3.84 -11.23 -2.06
C SER A 235 -4.14 -12.61 -2.68
N ASP A 236 -4.68 -13.51 -1.87
CA ASP A 236 -5.22 -14.84 -2.16
C ASP A 236 -6.59 -14.81 -2.84
N GLU A 237 -7.45 -13.83 -2.53
CA GLU A 237 -8.72 -13.64 -3.25
C GLU A 237 -8.55 -12.78 -4.51
N CYS A 238 -7.68 -11.76 -4.48
CA CYS A 238 -7.64 -10.74 -5.53
C CYS A 238 -7.11 -11.28 -6.87
N PRO A 239 -7.90 -11.23 -7.97
CA PRO A 239 -7.45 -11.71 -9.27
C PRO A 239 -6.43 -10.79 -9.96
N GLY A 240 -6.12 -9.64 -9.37
CA GLY A 240 -5.21 -8.62 -9.92
C GLY A 240 -5.88 -7.69 -10.95
N ALA A 241 -5.33 -6.47 -11.10
CA ALA A 241 -5.94 -5.38 -11.89
C ALA A 241 -6.33 -5.78 -13.32
N ARG A 242 -5.50 -6.59 -14.00
CA ARG A 242 -5.74 -6.99 -15.40
C ARG A 242 -6.96 -7.90 -15.61
N ARG A 243 -7.45 -8.57 -14.55
CA ARG A 243 -8.60 -9.49 -14.60
C ARG A 243 -9.81 -8.97 -13.82
N CYS A 244 -9.63 -7.89 -13.05
CA CYS A 244 -10.67 -7.25 -12.24
C CYS A 244 -11.36 -6.12 -13.04
N PRO A 245 -12.71 -6.08 -13.13
CA PRO A 245 -13.44 -5.01 -13.82
C PRO A 245 -13.16 -3.63 -13.23
N GLN A 246 -13.00 -3.55 -11.90
CA GLN A 246 -12.62 -2.33 -11.19
C GLN A 246 -11.09 -2.12 -11.12
N GLY A 247 -10.30 -2.84 -11.92
CA GLY A 247 -8.84 -2.75 -11.94
C GLY A 247 -8.31 -1.34 -12.21
N GLY A 248 -8.98 -0.57 -13.08
CA GLY A 248 -8.63 0.82 -13.39
C GLY A 248 -8.91 1.83 -12.27
N GLN A 249 -9.69 1.45 -11.25
CA GLN A 249 -10.00 2.26 -10.06
C GLN A 249 -9.51 1.56 -8.77
N CYS A 250 -8.60 0.59 -8.89
CA CYS A 250 -8.18 -0.23 -7.75
C CYS A 250 -7.20 0.55 -6.85
N PHE A 251 -7.69 0.98 -5.69
CA PHE A 251 -6.92 1.71 -4.69
C PHE A 251 -5.58 1.05 -4.31
N SER A 252 -5.53 -0.28 -4.14
CA SER A 252 -4.28 -0.99 -3.82
C SER A 252 -3.23 -0.93 -4.94
N GLU A 253 -3.67 -0.80 -6.19
CA GLU A 253 -2.79 -0.71 -7.37
C GLU A 253 -2.38 0.75 -7.62
N LEU A 254 -3.27 1.72 -7.34
CA LEU A 254 -2.92 3.14 -7.29
C LEU A 254 -1.88 3.43 -6.20
N ALA A 255 -1.99 2.79 -5.02
CA ALA A 255 -0.98 2.89 -3.96
C ALA A 255 0.37 2.29 -4.40
N ARG A 256 0.37 1.15 -5.10
CA ARG A 256 1.57 0.54 -5.71
C ARG A 256 2.23 1.45 -6.74
N LEU A 257 1.44 2.12 -7.59
CA LEU A 257 1.96 3.09 -8.57
C LEU A 257 2.60 4.30 -7.87
N ARG A 258 1.94 4.89 -6.86
CA ARG A 258 2.49 5.99 -6.05
C ARG A 258 3.80 5.59 -5.37
N ALA A 259 3.89 4.37 -4.83
CA ALA A 259 5.12 3.83 -4.27
C ALA A 259 6.23 3.70 -5.32
N GLY A 260 5.91 3.34 -6.57
CA GLY A 260 6.85 3.27 -7.68
C GLY A 260 7.44 4.62 -8.11
N GLU A 261 6.74 5.72 -7.85
CA GLU A 261 7.17 7.10 -8.15
C GLU A 261 7.83 7.80 -6.95
N ALA A 262 7.61 7.32 -5.73
CA ALA A 262 8.17 7.87 -4.51
C ALA A 262 9.68 7.60 -4.37
N GLU A 263 10.38 8.53 -3.73
CA GLU A 263 11.75 8.31 -3.26
C GLU A 263 11.78 7.43 -2.01
N ILE A 264 10.86 7.68 -1.07
CA ILE A 264 10.77 6.97 0.21
C ILE A 264 9.46 6.19 0.29
N VAL A 265 9.54 4.87 0.41
CA VAL A 265 8.36 4.01 0.57
C VAL A 265 8.32 3.44 1.98
N VAL A 266 7.28 3.78 2.76
CA VAL A 266 7.08 3.25 4.11
C VAL A 266 6.18 2.02 4.09
N VAL A 267 6.69 0.89 4.55
CA VAL A 267 6.01 -0.40 4.61
C VAL A 267 5.99 -0.97 6.03
N ASN A 268 5.10 -1.92 6.26
CA ASN A 268 5.21 -2.80 7.42
C ASN A 268 6.21 -3.94 7.13
N THR A 269 6.96 -4.38 8.14
CA THR A 269 7.96 -5.45 8.01
C THR A 269 7.40 -6.77 7.46
N TYR A 270 6.14 -7.09 7.71
CA TYR A 270 5.50 -8.26 7.11
C TYR A 270 5.37 -8.14 5.58
N LEU A 271 5.09 -6.94 5.05
CA LEU A 271 5.04 -6.71 3.60
C LEU A 271 6.44 -6.75 2.98
N TYR A 272 7.46 -6.29 3.72
CA TYR A 272 8.85 -6.42 3.28
C TYR A 272 9.31 -7.89 3.27
N GLY A 273 8.91 -8.69 4.27
CA GLY A 273 9.13 -10.13 4.27
C GLY A 273 8.48 -10.83 3.06
N LEU A 274 7.27 -10.42 2.67
CA LEU A 274 6.59 -11.00 1.51
C LEU A 274 7.33 -10.63 0.21
N HIS A 275 7.89 -9.43 0.13
CA HIS A 275 8.70 -8.99 -1.01
C HIS A 275 9.98 -9.81 -1.15
N VAL A 276 10.68 -10.09 -0.04
CA VAL A 276 11.85 -10.98 -0.04
C VAL A 276 11.45 -12.43 -0.40
N ALA A 277 10.33 -12.92 0.12
CA ALA A 277 9.81 -14.26 -0.16
C ALA A 277 9.25 -14.45 -1.60
N SER A 278 9.10 -13.36 -2.37
CA SER A 278 8.61 -13.35 -3.75
C SER A 278 9.66 -12.81 -4.73
N ASP A 279 10.95 -13.04 -4.44
CA ASP A 279 12.10 -12.65 -5.27
C ASP A 279 12.07 -11.18 -5.75
N GLY A 280 11.46 -10.29 -4.94
CA GLY A 280 11.40 -8.86 -5.21
C GLY A 280 10.12 -8.34 -5.89
N GLU A 281 9.11 -9.16 -6.19
CA GLU A 281 7.96 -8.71 -7.01
C GLU A 281 7.04 -7.66 -6.33
N LEU A 282 7.01 -7.59 -5.00
CA LEU A 282 5.97 -6.81 -4.30
C LEU A 282 6.27 -5.32 -4.06
N LEU A 283 7.51 -4.85 -4.10
CA LEU A 283 7.89 -3.45 -3.83
C LEU A 283 8.70 -2.91 -5.01
N PRO A 284 8.77 -1.57 -5.20
CA PRO A 284 9.67 -0.97 -6.18
C PRO A 284 11.14 -1.32 -5.92
N GLU A 285 11.94 -1.32 -6.99
CA GLU A 285 13.40 -1.33 -6.85
C GLU A 285 13.87 -0.16 -5.99
N HIS A 286 14.77 -0.45 -5.06
CA HIS A 286 15.29 0.49 -4.06
C HIS A 286 16.75 0.19 -3.75
N ASP A 287 17.54 1.24 -3.50
CA ASP A 287 18.97 1.14 -3.22
C ASP A 287 19.25 0.89 -1.72
N VAL A 288 18.26 1.13 -0.86
CA VAL A 288 18.41 1.18 0.61
C VAL A 288 17.18 0.58 1.29
N LEU A 289 17.43 -0.32 2.25
CA LEU A 289 16.46 -0.72 3.26
C LEU A 289 16.85 -0.09 4.61
N ILE A 290 15.90 0.55 5.27
CA ILE A 290 15.98 0.92 6.69
C ILE A 290 14.95 0.07 7.44
N VAL A 291 15.39 -0.70 8.44
CA VAL A 291 14.48 -1.46 9.32
C VAL A 291 14.41 -0.74 10.66
N ASP A 292 13.25 -0.13 10.95
CA ASP A 292 12.97 0.46 12.25
C ASP A 292 12.35 -0.59 13.20
N GLU A 293 12.77 -0.53 14.47
CA GLU A 293 12.49 -1.55 15.48
C GLU A 293 12.83 -2.99 15.02
N ALA A 294 14.03 -3.14 14.43
CA ALA A 294 14.57 -4.40 13.88
C ALA A 294 14.69 -5.59 14.86
N HIS A 295 14.42 -5.38 16.16
CA HIS A 295 14.43 -6.43 17.18
C HIS A 295 13.39 -7.54 16.90
N GLY A 296 12.28 -7.22 16.22
CA GLY A 296 11.26 -8.19 15.80
C GLY A 296 11.46 -8.75 14.38
N LEU A 297 12.56 -8.41 13.69
CA LEU A 297 12.72 -8.72 12.27
C LEU A 297 12.75 -10.23 12.00
N GLU A 298 13.50 -11.01 12.78
CA GLU A 298 13.66 -12.45 12.60
C GLU A 298 12.32 -13.20 12.67
N ASP A 299 11.52 -12.93 13.70
CA ASP A 299 10.20 -13.53 13.90
C ASP A 299 9.22 -13.16 12.78
N ILE A 300 9.21 -11.90 12.34
CA ILE A 300 8.33 -11.43 11.28
C ILE A 300 8.72 -12.08 9.95
N MET A 301 9.99 -12.01 9.54
CA MET A 301 10.47 -12.61 8.29
C MET A 301 10.21 -14.13 8.26
N SER A 302 10.49 -14.82 9.37
CA SER A 302 10.25 -16.26 9.51
C SER A 302 8.76 -16.63 9.50
N SER A 303 7.87 -15.72 9.90
CA SER A 303 6.43 -15.90 9.79
C SER A 303 5.94 -15.72 8.35
N THR A 304 6.62 -14.88 7.56
CA THR A 304 6.17 -14.50 6.23
C THR A 304 6.45 -15.54 5.13
N VAL A 305 7.48 -16.38 5.31
CA VAL A 305 7.73 -17.57 4.47
C VAL A 305 6.91 -18.79 4.91
N GLY A 306 6.19 -18.70 6.03
CA GLY A 306 5.33 -19.76 6.55
C GLY A 306 3.96 -19.79 5.89
N VAL A 307 3.34 -20.97 5.83
CA VAL A 307 1.93 -21.12 5.44
C VAL A 307 1.08 -21.27 6.70
N THR A 308 0.19 -20.32 6.94
CA THR A 308 -0.83 -20.42 7.99
C THR A 308 -2.10 -21.01 7.39
N MET A 309 -2.67 -22.03 8.04
CA MET A 309 -3.93 -22.64 7.60
C MET A 309 -4.78 -23.05 8.81
N SER A 310 -6.08 -22.84 8.70
CA SER A 310 -7.07 -23.01 9.76
C SER A 310 -8.42 -23.48 9.19
N ALA A 311 -9.33 -23.90 10.06
CA ALA A 311 -10.73 -24.12 9.69
C ALA A 311 -11.38 -22.88 9.04
N GLY A 312 -10.95 -21.68 9.44
CA GLY A 312 -11.42 -20.42 8.87
C GLY A 312 -11.16 -20.32 7.36
N ASN A 313 -10.03 -20.85 6.88
CA ASN A 313 -9.72 -20.85 5.44
C ASN A 313 -10.71 -21.73 4.66
N PHE A 314 -11.03 -22.91 5.17
CA PHE A 314 -12.03 -23.81 4.58
C PHE A 314 -13.45 -23.23 4.64
N ASN A 315 -13.84 -22.61 5.76
CA ASN A 315 -15.15 -21.98 5.90
C ASN A 315 -15.33 -20.79 4.95
N SER A 316 -14.31 -19.94 4.80
CA SER A 316 -14.30 -18.86 3.83
C SER A 316 -14.36 -19.38 2.38
N PHE A 317 -13.62 -20.44 2.07
CA PHE A 317 -13.67 -21.08 0.74
C PHE A 317 -15.05 -21.69 0.44
N ALA A 318 -15.68 -22.32 1.44
CA ALA A 318 -17.05 -22.82 1.35
C ALA A 318 -18.06 -21.69 1.11
N GLY A 319 -17.93 -20.56 1.82
CA GLY A 319 -18.78 -19.38 1.66
C GLY A 319 -18.74 -18.78 0.25
N ILE A 320 -17.54 -18.65 -0.34
CA ILE A 320 -17.38 -18.21 -1.73
C ILE A 320 -17.96 -19.26 -2.70
N THR A 321 -17.65 -20.54 -2.50
CA THR A 321 -18.06 -21.63 -3.39
C THR A 321 -19.58 -21.83 -3.41
N LYS A 322 -20.26 -21.71 -2.26
CA LYS A 322 -21.73 -21.83 -2.10
C LYS A 322 -22.52 -20.83 -2.95
N ARG A 323 -21.92 -19.69 -3.32
CA ARG A 323 -22.53 -18.67 -4.21
C ARG A 323 -22.51 -19.06 -5.69
N ILE A 324 -21.79 -20.12 -6.05
CA ILE A 324 -21.49 -20.50 -7.43
C ILE A 324 -21.96 -21.94 -7.70
N ILE A 325 -21.72 -22.85 -6.74
CA ILE A 325 -22.07 -24.27 -6.83
C ILE A 325 -23.23 -24.58 -5.89
N ALA A 326 -24.40 -24.84 -6.46
CA ALA A 326 -25.60 -25.27 -5.73
C ALA A 326 -25.58 -26.79 -5.40
N ASP A 327 -24.46 -27.30 -4.89
CA ASP A 327 -24.33 -28.67 -4.37
C ASP A 327 -24.06 -28.65 -2.86
N PRO A 328 -25.10 -28.81 -2.02
CA PRO A 328 -24.95 -28.81 -0.56
C PRO A 328 -23.95 -29.84 -0.05
N LYS A 329 -23.77 -30.98 -0.76
CA LYS A 329 -22.81 -31.99 -0.34
C LYS A 329 -21.37 -31.50 -0.52
N THR A 330 -21.02 -30.95 -1.68
CA THR A 330 -19.68 -30.39 -1.90
C THR A 330 -19.37 -29.25 -0.91
N ILE A 331 -20.36 -28.44 -0.53
CA ILE A 331 -20.17 -27.40 0.49
C ILE A 331 -19.94 -28.01 1.89
N SER A 332 -20.70 -29.04 2.28
CA SER A 332 -20.43 -29.80 3.51
C SER A 332 -19.03 -30.41 3.49
N ASP A 333 -18.65 -31.11 2.41
CA ASP A 333 -17.35 -31.75 2.24
C ASP A 333 -16.18 -30.75 2.50
N ILE A 334 -16.34 -29.45 2.16
CA ILE A 334 -15.33 -28.41 2.45
C ILE A 334 -15.30 -28.05 3.94
N VAL A 335 -16.46 -27.79 4.54
CA VAL A 335 -16.61 -27.40 5.95
C VAL A 335 -16.15 -28.52 6.90
N ASP A 336 -16.49 -29.77 6.55
CA ASP A 336 -16.08 -30.97 7.29
C ASP A 336 -14.55 -31.12 7.33
N ILE A 337 -13.84 -30.83 6.24
CA ILE A 337 -12.37 -30.77 6.24
C ILE A 337 -11.86 -29.65 7.16
N GLY A 338 -12.53 -28.50 7.20
CA GLY A 338 -12.22 -27.42 8.15
C GLY A 338 -12.33 -27.89 9.60
N HIS A 339 -13.38 -28.62 9.96
CA HIS A 339 -13.55 -29.21 11.29
C HIS A 339 -12.47 -30.26 11.61
N MET A 340 -12.25 -31.23 10.72
CA MET A 340 -11.21 -32.25 10.88
C MET A 340 -9.82 -31.62 11.04
N LEU A 341 -9.52 -30.55 10.30
CA LEU A 341 -8.26 -29.82 10.41
C LEU A 341 -8.12 -29.15 11.78
N ASN A 342 -9.19 -28.56 12.30
CA ASN A 342 -9.18 -27.95 13.63
C ASN A 342 -8.91 -28.98 14.74
N GLU A 343 -9.49 -30.18 14.63
CA GLU A 343 -9.28 -31.26 15.59
C GLU A 343 -7.83 -31.75 15.60
N VAL A 344 -7.23 -32.01 14.43
CA VAL A 344 -5.84 -32.48 14.35
C VAL A 344 -4.80 -31.41 14.67
N LEU A 345 -5.12 -30.12 14.50
CA LEU A 345 -4.24 -29.00 14.86
C LEU A 345 -4.45 -28.48 16.29
N GLN A 346 -5.50 -28.88 17.00
CA GLN A 346 -5.77 -28.41 18.37
C GLN A 346 -4.57 -28.60 19.33
N PRO A 347 -3.84 -29.74 19.32
CA PRO A 347 -2.70 -29.95 20.21
C PRO A 347 -1.54 -28.98 19.97
N ASP A 348 -1.35 -28.56 18.72
CA ASP A 348 -0.25 -27.71 18.25
C ASP A 348 -0.68 -26.23 18.10
N SER A 349 -1.81 -25.83 18.68
CA SER A 349 -2.37 -24.49 18.53
C SER A 349 -1.41 -23.41 19.03
N GLY A 350 -1.05 -22.48 18.13
CA GLY A 350 -0.07 -21.42 18.39
C GLY A 350 1.40 -21.85 18.25
N MET A 351 1.68 -23.11 17.89
CA MET A 351 3.04 -23.61 17.64
C MET A 351 3.36 -23.66 16.14
N ARG A 352 4.65 -23.64 15.80
CA ARG A 352 5.13 -23.87 14.43
C ARG A 352 5.32 -25.37 14.19
N ILE A 353 4.52 -25.95 13.29
CA ILE A 353 4.71 -27.33 12.84
C ILE A 353 5.77 -27.34 11.73
N SER A 354 6.88 -28.02 11.96
CA SER A 354 7.96 -28.21 10.98
C SER A 354 7.71 -29.44 10.11
N ALA A 355 8.32 -29.47 8.91
CA ALA A 355 8.32 -30.68 8.10
C ALA A 355 9.26 -31.76 8.70
N PRO A 356 8.92 -33.06 8.60
CA PRO A 356 7.69 -33.62 8.04
C PRO A 356 6.47 -33.40 8.96
N LEU A 357 5.31 -33.11 8.36
CA LEU A 357 4.06 -32.92 9.10
C LEU A 357 3.58 -34.24 9.75
N PRO A 358 2.82 -34.17 10.87
CA PRO A 358 2.16 -35.35 11.44
C PRO A 358 1.29 -36.10 10.42
N ASN A 359 1.13 -37.41 10.62
CA ASN A 359 0.38 -38.26 9.68
C ASN A 359 -1.10 -37.91 9.65
N GLU A 360 -1.64 -37.51 10.80
CA GLU A 360 -3.02 -37.10 11.05
C GLU A 360 -3.31 -35.82 10.24
N VAL A 361 -2.46 -34.79 10.41
CA VAL A 361 -2.50 -33.55 9.63
C VAL A 361 -2.40 -33.87 8.13
N THR A 362 -1.37 -34.60 7.72
CA THR A 362 -1.13 -34.97 6.31
C THR A 362 -2.32 -35.68 5.67
N SER A 363 -3.01 -36.55 6.43
CA SER A 363 -4.20 -37.26 5.96
C SER A 363 -5.38 -36.32 5.73
N VAL A 364 -5.61 -35.36 6.62
CA VAL A 364 -6.62 -34.31 6.45
C VAL A 364 -6.29 -33.42 5.25
N LEU A 365 -5.01 -33.02 5.06
CA LEU A 365 -4.59 -32.23 3.90
C LEU A 365 -4.83 -32.97 2.58
N ALA A 366 -4.54 -34.28 2.55
CA ALA A 366 -4.77 -35.12 1.38
C ALA A 366 -6.27 -35.35 1.09
N ALA A 367 -7.14 -35.27 2.10
CA ALA A 367 -8.59 -35.24 1.91
C ALA A 367 -9.05 -33.87 1.38
N GLY A 368 -8.62 -32.76 2.02
CA GLY A 368 -8.92 -31.39 1.58
C GLY A 368 -8.52 -31.13 0.13
N ARG A 369 -7.31 -31.52 -0.27
CA ARG A 369 -6.83 -31.40 -1.66
C ARG A 369 -7.75 -32.09 -2.67
N ARG A 370 -8.36 -33.23 -2.31
CA ARG A 370 -9.31 -33.94 -3.20
C ARG A 370 -10.64 -33.19 -3.32
N VAL A 371 -11.15 -32.62 -2.22
CA VAL A 371 -12.37 -31.78 -2.23
C VAL A 371 -12.13 -30.51 -3.05
N VAL A 372 -11.02 -29.79 -2.82
CA VAL A 372 -10.66 -28.58 -3.58
C VAL A 372 -10.46 -28.88 -5.07
N ALA A 373 -9.82 -30.00 -5.44
CA ALA A 373 -9.68 -30.40 -6.84
C ALA A 373 -11.04 -30.63 -7.53
N LYS A 374 -11.97 -31.32 -6.87
CA LYS A 374 -13.35 -31.52 -7.35
C LYS A 374 -14.07 -30.18 -7.56
N VAL A 375 -13.92 -29.24 -6.62
CA VAL A 375 -14.48 -27.88 -6.74
C VAL A 375 -13.89 -27.14 -7.94
N LEU A 376 -12.57 -27.18 -8.13
CA LEU A 376 -11.88 -26.57 -9.26
C LEU A 376 -12.33 -27.14 -10.61
N GLU A 377 -12.56 -28.45 -10.71
CA GLU A 377 -13.11 -29.09 -11.90
C GLU A 377 -14.53 -28.56 -12.23
N ILE A 378 -15.42 -28.50 -11.24
CA ILE A 378 -16.77 -27.94 -11.41
C ILE A 378 -16.69 -26.47 -11.84
N LEU A 379 -15.90 -25.65 -11.12
CA LEU A 379 -15.73 -24.22 -11.42
C LEU A 379 -15.22 -23.98 -12.85
N ARG A 380 -14.33 -24.83 -13.38
CA ARG A 380 -13.83 -24.71 -14.76
C ARG A 380 -14.97 -24.80 -15.79
N VAL A 381 -15.89 -25.75 -15.63
CA VAL A 381 -16.96 -26.06 -16.60
C VAL A 381 -18.12 -25.06 -16.56
N ILE A 382 -18.32 -24.31 -15.47
CA ILE A 382 -19.39 -23.30 -15.38
C ILE A 382 -19.15 -22.16 -16.39
N GLU A 383 -19.97 -22.09 -17.43
CA GLU A 383 -20.04 -20.94 -18.34
C GLU A 383 -21.16 -19.98 -17.90
N THR A 384 -20.84 -18.69 -17.79
CA THR A 384 -21.83 -17.64 -17.51
C THR A 384 -21.53 -16.38 -18.29
N LYS A 385 -22.59 -15.67 -18.69
CA LYS A 385 -22.53 -14.37 -19.37
C LYS A 385 -22.68 -13.18 -18.41
N ASP A 386 -22.89 -13.46 -17.12
CA ASP A 386 -22.98 -12.45 -16.07
C ASP A 386 -21.57 -12.19 -15.50
N ASP A 387 -21.10 -10.94 -15.60
CA ASP A 387 -19.73 -10.56 -15.23
C ASP A 387 -19.45 -10.74 -13.74
N ASP A 388 -20.43 -10.46 -12.87
CA ASP A 388 -20.34 -10.68 -11.42
C ASP A 388 -20.13 -12.17 -11.10
N SER A 389 -20.92 -13.05 -11.71
CA SER A 389 -20.78 -14.51 -11.59
C SER A 389 -19.40 -14.99 -12.08
N ASN A 390 -18.87 -14.42 -13.16
CA ASN A 390 -17.51 -14.70 -13.63
C ASN A 390 -16.43 -14.22 -12.63
N GLN A 391 -16.61 -13.06 -11.98
CA GLN A 391 -15.69 -12.57 -10.94
C GLN A 391 -15.75 -13.39 -9.65
N ARG A 392 -16.93 -13.89 -9.26
CA ARG A 392 -17.07 -14.85 -8.15
C ARG A 392 -16.32 -16.15 -8.46
N LYS A 393 -16.52 -16.71 -9.66
CA LYS A 393 -15.77 -17.87 -10.17
C LYS A 393 -14.26 -17.64 -10.13
N LEU A 394 -13.77 -16.52 -10.64
CA LEU A 394 -12.33 -16.23 -10.70
C LEU A 394 -11.69 -16.10 -9.30
N ARG A 395 -12.40 -15.52 -8.33
CA ARG A 395 -11.95 -15.47 -6.93
C ARG A 395 -11.92 -16.85 -6.28
N ALA A 396 -12.97 -17.65 -6.46
CA ALA A 396 -12.99 -19.04 -6.00
C ALA A 396 -11.82 -19.86 -6.60
N GLN A 397 -11.46 -19.61 -7.85
CA GLN A 397 -10.30 -20.21 -8.52
C GLN A 397 -8.93 -19.64 -8.11
N THR A 398 -8.88 -18.48 -7.43
CA THR A 398 -7.62 -17.88 -6.95
C THR A 398 -7.33 -18.30 -5.49
N MET A 399 -8.38 -18.54 -4.70
CA MET A 399 -8.30 -19.04 -3.32
C MET A 399 -8.06 -20.56 -3.21
N ALA A 400 -8.40 -21.33 -4.25
CA ALA A 400 -8.32 -22.79 -4.33
C ALA A 400 -6.96 -23.32 -4.83
#